data_AF-Q0FLT3-F1
#
_entry.id   AF-Q0FLT3-F1
#
_cell.length_a   1.000
_cell.length_b   1.000
_cell.length_c   1.000
_cell.angle_alpha   90.00
_cell.angle_beta   90.00
_cell.angle_gamma   90.00
#
_symmetry.space_group_name_H-M   'P 1'
#
loop_
_entity.id
_entity.type
_entity.pdbx_description
1 polymer ?
#
loop_
_entity_poly.entity_id
_entity_poly.type
_entity_poly.pdbx_seq_one_letter_code
_entity_poly.pdbx_strand_id
1 'polypeptide(L)'
;MTMALATMAGAETLYVPTIHALQGDGSYRDSPLKGSEQGVSLGECQSQAKRWKAKNAQAIALAQESLGGARRDAAIEVSCEKL
;
A
#
# COMPACT_ATOMS: atom_id res chain seq x y z
N MET A 1 -26.00 -32.18 27.50
CA MET A 1 -24.74 -31.39 27.52
C MET A 1 -24.47 -30.92 26.11
N THR A 2 -24.82 -29.67 25.81
CA THR A 2 -24.65 -29.09 24.47
C THR A 2 -23.27 -28.44 24.45
N MET A 3 -22.31 -29.04 23.72
CA MET A 3 -21.00 -28.44 23.49
C MET A 3 -21.16 -27.22 22.59
N ALA A 4 -20.91 -26.04 23.12
CA ALA A 4 -20.73 -24.83 22.33
C ALA A 4 -19.34 -24.89 21.67
N LEU A 5 -19.30 -25.08 20.36
CA LEU A 5 -18.11 -24.85 19.54
C LEU A 5 -17.86 -23.35 19.52
N ALA A 6 -16.93 -22.89 20.37
CA ALA A 6 -16.38 -21.55 20.30
C ALA A 6 -15.57 -21.46 19.01
N THR A 7 -16.20 -21.02 17.92
CA THR A 7 -15.51 -20.61 16.71
C THR A 7 -14.62 -19.44 17.11
N MET A 8 -13.31 -19.69 17.26
CA MET A 8 -12.33 -18.61 17.39
C MET A 8 -12.41 -17.81 16.09
N ALA A 9 -13.12 -16.68 16.12
CA ALA A 9 -13.00 -15.66 15.10
C ALA A 9 -11.56 -15.16 15.18
N GLY A 10 -10.67 -15.73 14.36
CA GLY A 10 -9.33 -15.21 14.21
C GLY A 10 -9.43 -13.74 13.83
N ALA A 11 -8.76 -12.86 14.58
CA ALA A 11 -8.71 -11.45 14.24
C ALA A 11 -8.20 -11.35 12.79
N GLU A 12 -9.05 -10.86 11.89
CA GLU A 12 -8.68 -10.68 10.49
C GLU A 12 -7.53 -9.66 10.46
N THR A 13 -6.37 -10.05 9.92
CA THR A 13 -5.25 -9.12 9.80
C THR A 13 -5.63 -8.00 8.83
N LEU A 14 -5.57 -6.76 9.32
CA LEU A 14 -5.83 -5.58 8.52
C LEU A 14 -4.54 -5.03 7.92
N TYR A 15 -4.69 -4.38 6.77
CA TYR A 15 -3.61 -3.82 6.00
C TYR A 15 -3.94 -2.38 5.61
N VAL A 16 -2.93 -1.52 5.59
CA VAL A 16 -3.01 -0.17 5.07
C VAL A 16 -2.21 -0.10 3.78
N PRO A 17 -2.84 0.23 2.64
CA PRO A 17 -2.10 0.52 1.43
C PRO A 17 -1.31 1.81 1.61
N THR A 18 0.01 1.73 1.51
CA THR A 18 0.94 2.83 1.76
C THR A 18 1.73 3.14 0.52
N ILE A 19 1.77 4.42 0.13
CA ILE A 19 2.63 4.93 -0.94
C ILE A 19 4.00 5.20 -0.35
N HIS A 20 5.05 4.68 -0.98
CA HIS A 20 6.45 5.00 -0.66
C HIS A 20 7.00 5.82 -1.82
N ALA A 21 7.34 7.09 -1.57
CA ALA A 21 7.87 7.99 -2.57
C ALA A 21 9.35 8.30 -2.30
N LEU A 22 10.22 7.86 -3.21
CA LEU A 22 11.65 8.11 -3.12
C LEU A 22 11.94 9.61 -3.31
N GLN A 23 12.64 10.20 -2.36
CA GLN A 23 13.07 11.59 -2.36
C GLN A 23 14.45 11.74 -2.98
N GLY A 24 14.81 12.99 -3.35
CA GLY A 24 16.11 13.30 -3.95
C GLY A 24 17.32 13.03 -3.04
N ASP A 25 17.11 12.99 -1.72
CA ASP A 25 18.13 12.61 -0.73
C ASP A 25 18.28 11.08 -0.56
N GLY A 26 17.45 10.29 -1.24
CA GLY A 26 17.43 8.83 -1.17
C GLY A 26 16.56 8.25 -0.05
N SER A 27 15.90 9.09 0.75
CA SER A 27 14.92 8.64 1.73
C SER A 27 13.56 8.34 1.08
N TYR A 28 12.73 7.52 1.73
CA TYR A 28 11.34 7.34 1.34
C TYR A 28 10.43 8.22 2.20
N ARG A 29 9.46 8.84 1.54
CA ARG A 29 8.32 9.46 2.20
C ARG A 29 7.12 8.53 2.07
N ASP A 30 6.64 8.07 3.22
CA ASP A 30 5.51 7.16 3.30
C ASP A 30 4.21 7.91 3.55
N SER A 31 3.16 7.52 2.83
CA SER A 31 1.83 8.10 3.02
C SER A 31 0.77 7.02 2.81
N PRO A 32 -0.09 6.73 3.81
CA PRO A 32 -1.22 5.84 3.62
C PRO A 32 -2.17 6.40 2.56
N LEU A 33 -2.86 5.52 1.83
CA LEU A 33 -3.96 5.93 0.97
C LEU A 33 -5.12 6.43 1.82
N LYS A 34 -5.58 7.64 1.48
CA LYS A 34 -6.67 8.29 2.18
C LYS A 34 -7.94 7.43 2.18
N GLY A 35 -8.55 7.27 3.36
CA GLY A 35 -9.76 6.47 3.55
C GLY A 35 -9.51 5.01 3.94
N SER A 36 -8.25 4.59 4.06
CA SER A 36 -7.85 3.24 4.44
C SER A 36 -6.99 3.21 5.71
N GLU A 37 -6.98 4.31 6.47
CA GLU A 37 -6.17 4.47 7.68
C GLU A 37 -6.59 3.53 8.82
N GLN A 38 -7.85 3.07 8.81
CA GLN A 38 -8.37 2.08 9.76
C GLN A 38 -8.05 0.64 9.36
N GLY A 39 -7.41 0.44 8.20
CA GLY A 39 -7.10 -0.86 7.66
C GLY A 39 -8.23 -1.48 6.85
N VAL A 40 -7.83 -2.34 5.92
CA VAL A 40 -8.71 -3.12 5.06
C VAL A 40 -8.18 -4.55 4.96
N SER A 41 -8.97 -5.48 4.43
CA SER A 41 -8.47 -6.83 4.14
C SER A 41 -7.35 -6.78 3.10
N LEU A 42 -6.50 -7.81 3.06
CA LEU A 42 -5.37 -7.87 2.11
C LEU A 42 -5.82 -7.73 0.65
N GLY A 43 -6.94 -8.37 0.28
CA GLY A 43 -7.48 -8.31 -1.08
C GLY A 43 -7.94 -6.90 -1.47
N GLU A 44 -8.60 -6.20 -0.54
CA GLU A 44 -9.01 -4.81 -0.78
C GLU A 44 -7.79 -3.88 -0.83
N CYS A 45 -6.79 -4.09 0.04
CA CYS A 45 -5.54 -3.32 0.00
C CYS A 45 -4.84 -3.43 -1.37
N GLN A 46 -4.66 -4.66 -1.87
CA GLN A 46 -4.05 -4.90 -3.19
C GLN A 46 -4.86 -4.26 -4.32
N SER A 47 -6.20 -4.34 -4.24
CA SER A 47 -7.10 -3.74 -5.22
C SER A 47 -6.99 -2.21 -5.22
N GLN A 48 -6.97 -1.58 -4.05
CA GLN A 48 -6.76 -0.14 -3.90
C GLN A 48 -5.39 0.30 -4.40
N ALA A 49 -4.32 -0.41 -4.04
CA ALA A 49 -2.96 -0.11 -4.50
C ALA A 49 -2.89 -0.16 -6.04
N LYS A 50 -3.49 -1.18 -6.68
CA LYS A 50 -3.55 -1.30 -8.13
C LYS A 50 -4.35 -0.14 -8.77
N ARG A 51 -5.53 0.17 -8.23
CA ARG A 51 -6.38 1.28 -8.71
C ARG A 51 -5.65 2.62 -8.59
N TRP A 52 -4.96 2.85 -7.48
CA TRP A 52 -4.20 4.07 -7.26
C TRP A 52 -3.04 4.21 -8.25
N LYS A 53 -2.25 3.13 -8.46
CA LYS A 53 -1.15 3.15 -9.46
C LYS A 53 -1.68 3.43 -10.86
N ALA A 54 -2.80 2.81 -11.26
CA ALA A 54 -3.41 3.05 -12.57
C ALA A 54 -3.89 4.50 -12.73
N LYS A 55 -4.56 5.06 -11.71
CA LYS A 55 -5.04 6.44 -11.71
C LYS A 55 -3.90 7.47 -11.79
N ASN A 56 -2.74 7.14 -11.22
CA ASN A 56 -1.59 8.05 -11.12
C ASN A 56 -0.44 7.66 -12.06
N ALA A 57 -0.68 6.81 -13.06
CA ALA A 57 0.38 6.26 -13.92
C ALA A 57 1.24 7.34 -14.60
N GLN A 58 0.63 8.45 -15.03
CA GLN A 58 1.35 9.58 -15.63
C GLN A 58 2.25 10.29 -14.61
N ALA A 59 1.76 10.54 -13.39
CA ALA A 59 2.55 11.18 -12.34
C ALA A 59 3.72 10.28 -11.90
N ILE A 60 3.49 8.96 -11.84
CA ILE A 60 4.54 7.98 -11.58
C ILE A 60 5.60 8.05 -12.69
N ALA A 61 5.21 8.02 -13.96
CA ALA A 61 6.15 8.10 -15.08
C ALA A 61 7.02 9.37 -15.03
N LEU A 62 6.44 10.53 -14.69
CA LEU A 62 7.19 11.78 -14.52
C LEU A 62 8.17 11.72 -13.33
N ALA A 63 7.75 11.12 -12.20
CA ALA A 63 8.64 10.93 -11.05
C ALA A 63 9.81 9.99 -11.39
N GLN A 64 9.53 8.92 -12.14
CA GLN A 64 10.52 7.98 -12.64
C GLN A 64 11.55 8.66 -13.55
N GLU A 65 11.09 9.50 -14.49
CA GLU A 65 11.97 10.28 -15.37
C GLU A 65 12.85 11.27 -14.58
N SER A 66 12.31 11.86 -13.51
CA SER A 66 13.03 12.82 -12.67
C SER A 66 14.16 12.19 -11.84
N LEU A 67 14.01 10.92 -11.43
CA LEU A 67 15.02 10.23 -10.62
C LEU A 67 16.16 9.64 -11.46
N GLY A 68 15.87 9.20 -12.69
CA GLY A 68 16.87 8.67 -13.64
C GLY A 68 17.62 7.41 -13.17
N GLY A 69 18.28 6.73 -14.12
CA GLY A 69 19.20 5.62 -13.84
C GLY A 69 18.58 4.45 -13.05
N ALA A 70 19.37 3.86 -12.15
CA ALA A 70 19.03 2.62 -11.42
C ALA A 70 17.90 2.77 -10.38
N ARG A 71 17.48 3.99 -10.04
CA ARG A 71 16.44 4.25 -9.04
C ARG A 71 15.08 4.61 -9.64
N ARG A 72 14.98 4.55 -10.97
CA ARG A 72 13.76 4.86 -11.71
C ARG A 72 12.58 4.06 -11.17
N ASP A 73 12.70 2.75 -11.06
CA ASP A 73 11.57 1.89 -10.71
C ASP A 73 11.14 2.02 -9.24
N ALA A 74 12.03 2.54 -8.40
CA ALA A 74 11.82 2.81 -6.98
C ALA A 74 11.15 4.17 -6.70
N ALA A 75 10.86 4.97 -7.74
CA ALA A 75 10.35 6.34 -7.59
C ALA A 75 9.07 6.41 -6.75
N ILE A 76 8.12 5.52 -7.04
CA ILE A 76 6.84 5.42 -6.35
C ILE A 76 6.48 3.94 -6.25
N GLU A 77 6.43 3.45 -5.02
CA GLU A 77 5.92 2.11 -4.70
C GLU A 77 4.62 2.23 -3.92
N VAL A 78 3.82 1.17 -3.95
CA VAL A 78 2.64 1.05 -3.08
C VAL A 78 2.65 -0.37 -2.53
N SER A 79 2.71 -0.48 -1.20
CA SER A 79 2.73 -1.75 -0.47
C SER A 79 1.46 -1.88 0.40
N CYS A 80 1.25 -3.08 0.95
CA CYS A 80 0.22 -3.33 1.95
C CYS A 80 0.90 -3.56 3.30
N GLU A 81 0.94 -2.52 4.13
CA GLU A 81 1.53 -2.55 5.47
C GLU A 81 0.54 -3.18 6.45
N LYS A 82 1.00 -4.09 7.30
CA LYS A 82 0.14 -4.67 8.36
C LYS A 82 -0.12 -3.64 9.45
N LEU A 83 -1.35 -3.57 9.93
CA LEU A 83 -1.74 -2.84 11.14
C LEU A 83 -1.40 -3.62 12.42
#